data_AF-X1QLQ5-F1
#
_entry.id   AF-X1QLQ5-F1
#
_cell.length_a   1.000
_cell.length_b   1.000
_cell.length_c   1.000
_cell.angle_alpha   90.00
_cell.angle_beta   90.00
_cell.angle_gamma   90.00
#
_symmetry.space_group_name_H-M   'P 1'
#
loop_
_entity.id
_entity.type
_entity.pdbx_description
1 polymer ?
#
loop_
_entity_poly.entity_id
_entity_poly.type
_entity_poly.pdbx_seq_one_letter_code
_entity_poly.pdbx_strand_id
1 'polypeptide(L)'
;CTNGCDGVDLSLLPSSYNDYSPTVFSYILSLKDTDISHNLDCAKVVQLSENIKKYIYPYIKQDLFSTKFILNNTNKNLLPKWLISSISSQLQEIGETKAIDSVLEEVFRIKSEIGNPSLSTPIGQIIASQAILNTVISDFRWEILCDEIKKLIWGYFGKLPRKIDKKILEKLEDTADEEKSKVSLEVEDIYDQCRSELENLSDKDEDILSYCFFPEKTKKFLEKKKYSQEKTPAGKGLDFTKTGLTFNGSRADSIAKLEN
;
A
#
# COMPACT_ATOMS: atom_id res chain seq x y z
N CYS A 1 -19.50 15.17 6.64
CA CYS A 1 -19.49 16.37 7.49
C CYS A 1 -20.85 16.75 8.04
N THR A 2 -21.92 16.76 7.24
CA THR A 2 -23.29 17.05 7.73
C THR A 2 -23.75 16.13 8.88
N ASN A 3 -23.35 14.86 8.87
CA ASN A 3 -23.65 13.90 9.95
C ASN A 3 -22.65 13.93 11.13
N GLY A 4 -21.85 14.99 11.29
CA GLY A 4 -20.96 15.18 12.45
C GLY A 4 -19.61 14.46 12.37
N CYS A 5 -19.02 14.32 11.18
CA CYS A 5 -17.68 13.77 11.03
C CYS A 5 -16.61 14.84 11.31
N ASP A 6 -15.61 14.51 12.13
CA ASP A 6 -14.57 15.45 12.61
C ASP A 6 -13.46 15.75 11.59
N GLY A 7 -13.24 14.87 10.61
CA GLY A 7 -12.12 14.98 9.69
C GLY A 7 -12.34 14.24 8.39
N VAL A 8 -11.69 14.70 7.31
CA VAL A 8 -11.75 14.09 5.99
C VAL A 8 -10.35 14.05 5.40
N ASP A 9 -9.97 12.88 4.88
CA ASP A 9 -8.72 12.70 4.17
C ASP A 9 -8.84 13.23 2.74
N LEU A 10 -7.93 14.14 2.39
CA LEU A 10 -7.90 14.80 1.08
C LEU A 10 -6.51 14.70 0.49
N SER A 11 -6.41 14.84 -0.83
CA SER A 11 -5.13 14.82 -1.55
C SER A 11 -5.04 15.97 -2.55
N LEU A 12 -3.83 16.38 -2.90
CA LEU A 12 -3.58 17.36 -3.96
C LEU A 12 -3.37 16.65 -5.28
N LEU A 13 -3.68 17.34 -6.38
CA LEU A 13 -3.30 16.88 -7.71
C LEU A 13 -1.77 16.85 -7.82
N PRO A 14 -1.20 15.80 -8.44
CA PRO A 14 -1.87 14.78 -9.24
C PRO A 14 -2.30 13.55 -8.43
N SER A 15 -1.91 13.44 -7.15
CA SER A 15 -2.16 12.27 -6.30
C SER A 15 -3.64 12.04 -6.01
N SER A 16 -4.49 13.06 -6.14
CA SER A 16 -5.95 12.93 -6.05
C SER A 16 -6.63 12.50 -7.37
N TYR A 17 -5.86 12.26 -8.43
CA TYR A 17 -6.42 11.89 -9.73
C TYR A 17 -6.91 10.42 -9.73
N ASN A 18 -8.08 10.20 -10.33
CA ASN A 18 -8.68 8.88 -10.56
C ASN A 18 -9.07 8.07 -9.30
N ASP A 19 -8.14 7.26 -8.78
CA ASP A 19 -8.41 6.14 -7.86
C ASP A 19 -8.18 6.46 -6.38
N TYR A 20 -7.71 7.67 -6.09
CA TYR A 20 -7.26 8.10 -4.77
C TYR A 20 -8.27 9.00 -4.05
N SER A 21 -7.86 9.53 -2.90
CA SER A 21 -8.67 10.42 -2.06
C SER A 21 -9.13 11.68 -2.81
N PRO A 22 -10.29 12.26 -2.45
CA PRO A 22 -10.82 13.46 -3.09
C PRO A 22 -9.83 14.62 -3.12
N THR A 23 -9.95 15.48 -4.12
CA THR A 23 -9.06 16.65 -4.24
C THR A 23 -9.41 17.71 -3.19
N VAL A 24 -8.38 18.28 -2.54
CA VAL A 24 -8.53 19.38 -1.57
C VAL A 24 -9.37 20.53 -2.15
N PHE A 25 -9.07 20.96 -3.38
CA PHE A 25 -9.77 22.09 -4.03
C PHE A 25 -11.26 21.84 -4.25
N SER A 26 -11.65 20.70 -4.83
CA SER A 26 -13.06 20.38 -5.06
C SER A 26 -13.84 20.29 -3.74
N TYR A 27 -13.19 19.76 -2.71
CA TYR A 27 -13.79 19.65 -1.39
C TYR A 27 -13.99 21.02 -0.73
N ILE A 28 -12.97 21.89 -0.71
CA ILE A 28 -13.10 23.26 -0.18
C ILE A 28 -14.19 24.04 -0.94
N LEU A 29 -14.22 23.93 -2.27
CA LEU A 29 -15.25 24.58 -3.08
C LEU A 29 -16.66 24.10 -2.72
N SER A 30 -16.83 22.81 -2.44
CA SER A 30 -18.13 22.26 -2.02
C SER A 30 -18.61 22.76 -0.66
N LEU A 31 -17.71 23.27 0.19
CA LEU A 31 -18.05 23.81 1.52
C LEU A 31 -18.44 25.29 1.49
N LYS A 32 -18.18 26.00 0.38
CA LYS A 32 -18.34 27.46 0.30
C LYS A 32 -19.75 27.97 0.63
N ASP A 33 -20.77 27.19 0.24
CA ASP A 33 -22.18 27.52 0.45
C ASP A 33 -22.80 26.72 1.61
N THR A 34 -21.98 26.24 2.55
CA THR A 34 -22.40 25.44 3.71
C THR A 34 -21.97 26.10 5.02
N ASP A 35 -22.63 25.74 6.12
CA ASP A 35 -22.28 26.23 7.46
C ASP A 35 -21.01 25.57 8.05
N ILE A 36 -20.36 24.70 7.28
CA ILE A 36 -19.17 23.97 7.70
C ILE A 36 -17.95 24.85 7.48
N SER A 37 -17.34 25.33 8.56
CA SER A 37 -16.11 26.11 8.52
C SER A 37 -14.86 25.22 8.52
N HIS A 38 -13.79 25.72 7.91
CA HIS A 38 -12.46 25.08 7.92
C HIS A 38 -11.37 26.12 8.19
N ASN A 39 -10.24 25.68 8.75
CA ASN A 39 -9.08 26.54 9.07
C ASN A 39 -7.98 26.55 8.00
N LEU A 40 -8.28 26.01 6.81
CA LEU A 40 -7.31 25.95 5.70
C LEU A 40 -7.07 27.33 5.08
N ASP A 41 -5.80 27.69 4.95
CA ASP A 41 -5.33 28.89 4.24
C ASP A 41 -5.28 28.62 2.72
N CYS A 42 -6.28 29.11 2.00
CA CYS A 42 -6.42 28.90 0.56
C CYS A 42 -5.20 29.40 -0.23
N ALA A 43 -4.54 30.48 0.19
CA ALA A 43 -3.38 31.02 -0.51
C ALA A 43 -2.18 30.05 -0.44
N LYS A 44 -1.94 29.46 0.73
CA LYS A 44 -0.90 28.43 0.91
C LYS A 44 -1.21 27.15 0.14
N VAL A 45 -2.47 26.74 0.07
CA VAL A 45 -2.89 25.56 -0.71
C VAL A 45 -2.62 25.76 -2.21
N VAL A 46 -2.90 26.96 -2.73
CA VAL A 46 -2.58 27.33 -4.13
C VAL A 46 -1.06 27.30 -4.35
N GLN A 47 -0.28 27.93 -3.47
CA GLN A 47 1.18 27.93 -3.57
C GLN A 47 1.78 26.51 -3.57
N LEU A 48 1.25 25.62 -2.72
CA LEU A 48 1.66 24.22 -2.69
C LEU A 48 1.33 23.51 -4.01
N SER A 49 0.16 23.77 -4.59
CA SER A 49 -0.21 23.22 -5.90
C SER A 49 0.71 23.69 -7.02
N GLU A 50 1.16 24.94 -7.00
CA GLU A 50 2.13 25.47 -7.97
C GLU A 50 3.49 24.79 -7.82
N ASN A 51 3.94 24.58 -6.59
CA ASN A 51 5.17 23.84 -6.31
C ASN A 51 5.10 22.39 -6.81
N ILE A 52 3.99 21.69 -6.55
CA ILE A 52 3.78 20.32 -7.05
C ILE A 52 3.81 20.31 -8.59
N LYS A 53 3.15 21.27 -9.24
CA LYS A 53 3.17 21.40 -10.70
C LYS A 53 4.58 21.64 -11.25
N LYS A 54 5.39 22.43 -10.55
CA LYS A 54 6.77 22.73 -10.99
C LYS A 54 7.72 21.55 -10.81
N TYR A 55 7.65 20.85 -9.67
CA TYR A 55 8.66 19.87 -9.28
C TYR A 55 8.24 18.41 -9.47
N ILE A 56 6.94 18.10 -9.46
CA ILE A 56 6.46 16.70 -9.53
C ILE A 56 5.96 16.36 -10.94
N TYR A 57 5.17 17.24 -11.57
CA TYR A 57 4.57 16.95 -12.88
C TYR A 57 5.58 16.55 -13.97
N PRO A 58 6.80 17.12 -14.04
CA PRO A 58 7.79 16.70 -15.04
C PRO A 58 8.24 15.24 -14.92
N TYR A 59 8.11 14.62 -13.74
CA TYR A 59 8.57 13.24 -13.48
C TYR A 59 7.45 12.21 -13.52
N ILE A 60 6.21 12.66 -13.70
CA ILE A 60 5.06 11.77 -13.81
C ILE A 60 5.13 11.05 -15.15
N LYS A 61 5.24 9.72 -15.10
CA LYS A 61 5.08 8.85 -16.27
C LYS A 61 3.60 8.70 -16.61
N GLN A 62 3.27 8.80 -17.89
CA GLN A 62 1.89 8.74 -18.39
C GLN A 62 1.21 7.40 -18.08
N ASP A 63 1.98 6.31 -18.02
CA ASP A 63 1.50 4.96 -17.71
C ASP A 63 1.00 4.78 -16.26
N LEU A 64 1.31 5.72 -15.36
CA LEU A 64 0.82 5.69 -13.97
C LEU A 64 -0.66 6.07 -13.86
N PHE A 65 -1.22 6.70 -14.89
CA PHE A 65 -2.63 7.08 -14.95
C PHE A 65 -3.36 6.23 -15.97
N SER A 66 -3.79 5.04 -15.56
CA SER A 66 -4.72 4.25 -16.35
C SER A 66 -5.99 5.08 -16.59
N THR A 67 -6.24 5.44 -17.84
CA THR A 67 -7.47 6.14 -18.27
C THR A 67 -8.67 5.21 -18.36
N LYS A 68 -8.49 3.91 -18.06
CA LYS A 68 -9.54 2.91 -18.07
C LYS A 68 -10.39 3.07 -16.82
N PHE A 69 -11.39 3.94 -16.89
CA PHE A 69 -12.48 3.96 -15.93
C PHE A 69 -13.17 2.59 -15.97
N ILE A 70 -13.07 1.83 -14.88
CA ILE A 70 -13.88 0.62 -14.71
C ILE A 70 -15.25 1.09 -14.23
N LEU A 71 -16.03 1.66 -15.16
CA LEU A 71 -17.47 1.85 -15.00
C LEU A 71 -18.12 0.55 -15.44
N ASN A 72 -18.54 -0.26 -14.48
CA ASN A 72 -19.29 -1.47 -14.78
C ASN A 72 -20.61 -1.48 -13.99
N ASN A 73 -21.69 -1.84 -14.67
CA ASN A 73 -23.07 -1.86 -14.16
C ASN A 73 -23.31 -2.89 -13.04
N THR A 74 -22.35 -3.76 -12.76
CA THR A 74 -22.51 -4.92 -11.87
C THR A 74 -21.76 -4.75 -10.55
N ASN A 75 -22.25 -3.96 -9.57
CA ASN A 75 -21.76 -3.91 -8.17
C ASN A 75 -20.23 -3.81 -7.92
N LYS A 76 -19.41 -3.56 -8.95
CA LYS A 76 -17.94 -3.50 -8.92
C LYS A 76 -17.42 -2.28 -8.17
N ASN A 77 -18.31 -1.33 -7.88
CA ASN A 77 -18.07 -0.20 -6.99
C ASN A 77 -17.81 -0.60 -5.52
N LEU A 78 -17.98 -1.88 -5.16
CA LEU A 78 -17.74 -2.40 -3.80
C LEU A 78 -16.30 -2.87 -3.54
N LEU A 79 -15.46 -3.02 -4.57
CA LEU A 79 -14.06 -3.40 -4.37
C LEU A 79 -13.20 -2.16 -4.14
N PRO A 80 -12.21 -2.22 -3.23
CA PRO A 80 -11.22 -1.16 -3.10
C PRO A 80 -10.52 -0.94 -4.44
N LYS A 81 -10.50 0.31 -4.93
CA LYS A 81 -9.96 0.62 -6.27
C LYS A 81 -8.51 0.17 -6.46
N TRP A 82 -7.67 0.30 -5.42
CA TRP A 82 -6.29 -0.19 -5.43
C TRP A 82 -6.19 -1.68 -5.76
N LEU A 83 -7.17 -2.48 -5.31
CA LEU A 83 -7.20 -3.92 -5.54
C LEU A 83 -7.49 -4.21 -7.01
N ILE A 84 -8.39 -3.44 -7.61
CA ILE A 84 -8.72 -3.54 -9.03
C ILE A 84 -7.49 -3.20 -9.89
N SER A 85 -6.78 -2.11 -9.56
CA SER A 85 -5.56 -1.72 -10.27
C SER A 85 -4.46 -2.78 -10.11
N SER A 86 -4.33 -3.38 -8.94
CA SER A 86 -3.40 -4.50 -8.69
C SER A 86 -3.73 -5.72 -9.56
N ILE A 87 -5.00 -6.14 -9.59
CA ILE A 87 -5.46 -7.26 -10.44
C ILE A 87 -5.21 -6.95 -11.92
N SER A 88 -5.51 -5.73 -12.36
CA SER A 88 -5.26 -5.31 -13.75
C SER A 88 -3.78 -5.39 -14.12
N SER A 89 -2.87 -5.02 -13.22
CA SER A 89 -1.43 -5.14 -13.45
C SER A 89 -1.01 -6.60 -13.57
N GLN A 90 -1.46 -7.46 -12.66
CA GLN A 90 -1.17 -8.89 -12.67
C GLN A 90 -1.69 -9.57 -13.95
N LEU A 91 -2.92 -9.26 -14.37
CA LEU A 91 -3.49 -9.78 -15.62
C LEU A 91 -2.74 -9.28 -16.85
N GLN A 92 -2.22 -8.05 -16.82
CA GLN A 92 -1.39 -7.53 -17.90
C GLN A 92 -0.05 -8.26 -18.00
N GLU A 93 0.57 -8.60 -16.87
CA GLU A 93 1.83 -9.35 -16.81
C GLU A 93 1.70 -10.75 -17.42
N ILE A 94 0.58 -11.43 -17.20
CA ILE A 94 0.30 -12.77 -17.76
C ILE A 94 -0.39 -12.73 -19.14
N GLY A 95 -0.67 -11.53 -19.68
CA GLY A 95 -1.31 -11.37 -20.98
C GLY A 95 -2.84 -11.55 -21.02
N GLU A 96 -3.48 -11.82 -19.88
CA GLU A 96 -4.91 -12.20 -19.78
C GLU A 96 -5.82 -11.02 -19.37
N THR A 97 -5.58 -9.86 -19.96
CA THR A 97 -6.31 -8.61 -19.62
C THR A 97 -7.82 -8.68 -19.83
N LYS A 98 -8.32 -9.58 -20.69
CA LYS A 98 -9.76 -9.76 -20.96
C LYS A 98 -10.49 -10.45 -19.81
N ALA A 99 -9.77 -11.15 -18.93
CA ALA A 99 -10.37 -11.91 -17.83
C ALA A 99 -10.79 -11.03 -16.64
N ILE A 100 -10.47 -9.72 -16.65
CA ILE A 100 -10.65 -8.82 -15.50
C ILE A 100 -12.05 -8.91 -14.89
N ASP A 101 -13.10 -8.91 -15.71
CA ASP A 101 -14.47 -8.96 -15.20
C ASP A 101 -14.78 -10.29 -14.49
N SER A 102 -14.28 -11.41 -15.03
CA SER A 102 -14.43 -12.74 -14.43
C SER A 102 -13.67 -12.84 -13.10
N VAL A 103 -12.43 -12.32 -13.06
CA VAL A 103 -11.61 -12.30 -11.84
C VAL A 103 -12.28 -11.49 -10.74
N LEU A 104 -12.81 -10.30 -11.06
CA LEU A 104 -13.49 -9.46 -10.08
C LEU A 104 -14.76 -10.13 -9.53
N GLU A 105 -15.51 -10.87 -10.35
CA GLU A 105 -16.63 -11.68 -9.87
C GLU A 105 -16.18 -12.81 -8.95
N GLU A 106 -15.10 -13.49 -9.31
CA GLU A 106 -14.54 -14.57 -8.51
C GLU A 106 -14.03 -14.08 -7.15
N VAL A 107 -13.46 -12.88 -7.06
CA VAL A 107 -13.10 -12.25 -5.77
C VAL A 107 -14.29 -12.18 -4.83
N PHE A 108 -15.48 -11.79 -5.31
CA PHE A 108 -16.69 -11.74 -4.47
C PHE A 108 -17.20 -13.12 -4.08
N ARG A 109 -17.08 -14.11 -4.98
CA ARG A 109 -17.47 -15.50 -4.70
C ARG A 109 -16.56 -16.10 -3.62
N ILE A 110 -15.25 -16.01 -3.80
CA ILE A 110 -14.25 -16.46 -2.82
C ILE A 110 -14.48 -15.78 -1.48
N LYS A 111 -14.62 -14.43 -1.47
CA LYS A 111 -14.90 -13.67 -0.24
C LYS A 111 -16.11 -14.24 0.50
N SER A 112 -17.19 -14.57 -0.21
CA SER A 112 -18.40 -15.13 0.40
C SER A 112 -18.18 -16.55 0.94
N GLU A 113 -17.42 -17.38 0.22
CA GLU A 113 -17.12 -18.77 0.57
C GLU A 113 -16.19 -18.90 1.78
N ILE A 114 -15.22 -17.99 1.94
CA ILE A 114 -14.21 -18.04 3.02
C ILE A 114 -14.60 -17.24 4.26
N GLY A 115 -15.88 -16.95 4.46
CA GLY A 115 -16.34 -16.27 5.68
C GLY A 115 -16.33 -14.74 5.62
N ASN A 116 -16.38 -14.16 4.43
CA ASN A 116 -16.62 -12.74 4.16
C ASN A 116 -15.63 -11.74 4.82
N PRO A 117 -14.30 -11.94 4.69
CA PRO A 117 -13.31 -11.05 5.29
C PRO A 117 -13.28 -9.65 4.67
N SER A 118 -12.64 -8.70 5.35
CA SER A 118 -12.30 -7.39 4.78
C SER A 118 -11.38 -7.56 3.57
N LEU A 119 -11.55 -6.72 2.55
CA LEU A 119 -10.68 -6.67 1.37
C LEU A 119 -9.49 -5.70 1.55
N SER A 120 -9.18 -5.31 2.78
CA SER A 120 -7.96 -4.56 3.11
C SER A 120 -6.72 -5.41 2.87
N THR A 121 -5.58 -4.76 2.61
CA THR A 121 -4.27 -5.43 2.55
C THR A 121 -3.95 -6.08 3.90
N PRO A 122 -3.38 -7.30 3.94
CA PRO A 122 -3.00 -8.16 2.81
C PRO A 122 -4.13 -9.02 2.23
N ILE A 123 -5.25 -9.16 2.93
CA ILE A 123 -6.33 -10.11 2.61
C ILE A 123 -6.88 -9.93 1.19
N GLY A 124 -7.10 -8.68 0.76
CA GLY A 124 -7.57 -8.38 -0.59
C GLY A 124 -6.66 -8.98 -1.67
N GLN A 125 -5.34 -8.88 -1.51
CA GLN A 125 -4.36 -9.43 -2.46
C GLN A 125 -4.36 -10.95 -2.46
N ILE A 126 -4.47 -11.57 -1.28
CA ILE A 126 -4.54 -13.04 -1.15
C ILE A 126 -5.76 -13.58 -1.93
N ILE A 127 -6.92 -12.94 -1.76
CA ILE A 127 -8.15 -13.32 -2.47
C ILE A 127 -8.02 -13.06 -3.97
N ALA A 128 -7.38 -11.96 -4.38
CA ALA A 128 -7.14 -11.66 -5.78
C ALA A 128 -6.24 -12.71 -6.46
N SER A 129 -5.14 -13.11 -5.83
CA SER A 129 -4.28 -14.17 -6.35
C SER A 129 -5.04 -15.48 -6.51
N GLN A 130 -5.84 -15.87 -5.52
CA GLN A 130 -6.68 -17.07 -5.60
C GLN A 130 -7.77 -16.94 -6.68
N ALA A 131 -8.33 -15.75 -6.88
CA ALA A 131 -9.32 -15.50 -7.93
C ALA A 131 -8.71 -15.66 -9.32
N ILE A 132 -7.51 -15.13 -9.55
CA ILE A 132 -6.76 -15.32 -10.81
C ILE A 132 -6.48 -16.81 -11.04
N LEU A 133 -6.04 -17.53 -10.01
CA LEU A 133 -5.83 -18.98 -10.11
C LEU A 133 -7.10 -19.71 -10.55
N ASN A 134 -8.22 -19.44 -9.87
CA ASN A 134 -9.51 -20.08 -10.15
C ASN A 134 -10.12 -19.74 -11.52
N THR A 135 -9.72 -18.63 -12.17
CA THR A 135 -10.36 -18.13 -13.39
C THR A 135 -9.49 -18.17 -14.63
N VAL A 136 -8.17 -18.07 -14.48
CA VAL A 136 -7.23 -17.91 -15.60
C VAL A 136 -6.27 -19.08 -15.69
N ILE A 137 -5.83 -19.62 -14.55
CA ILE A 137 -4.74 -20.61 -14.51
C ILE A 137 -5.24 -22.04 -14.41
N SER A 138 -6.32 -22.27 -13.66
CA SER A 138 -6.90 -23.60 -13.43
C SER A 138 -8.17 -23.81 -14.26
N ASP A 139 -8.41 -25.06 -14.65
CA ASP A 139 -9.65 -25.46 -15.35
C ASP A 139 -10.84 -25.51 -14.35
N PHE A 140 -10.55 -25.79 -13.08
CA PHE A 140 -11.56 -25.86 -12.02
C PHE A 140 -11.28 -24.93 -10.84
N ARG A 141 -12.34 -24.41 -10.23
CA ARG A 141 -12.24 -23.59 -9.01
C ARG A 141 -11.68 -24.41 -7.85
N TRP A 142 -10.75 -23.82 -7.11
CA TRP A 142 -10.10 -24.44 -5.96
C TRP A 142 -9.38 -25.75 -6.32
N GLU A 143 -8.89 -25.87 -7.56
CA GLU A 143 -7.98 -26.94 -7.97
C GLU A 143 -6.59 -26.69 -7.38
N ILE A 144 -6.08 -25.46 -7.56
CA ILE A 144 -4.86 -24.98 -6.94
C ILE A 144 -5.23 -24.08 -5.76
N LEU A 145 -4.80 -24.42 -4.54
CA LEU A 145 -4.92 -23.55 -3.37
C LEU A 145 -3.59 -22.85 -3.08
N CYS A 146 -3.61 -21.52 -3.12
CA CYS A 146 -2.48 -20.68 -2.73
C CYS A 146 -2.20 -20.81 -1.23
N ASP A 147 -0.95 -20.90 -0.80
CA ASP A 147 -0.64 -21.14 0.63
C ASP A 147 -1.12 -20.01 1.54
N GLU A 148 -1.15 -18.77 1.03
CA GLU A 148 -1.70 -17.63 1.75
C GLU A 148 -3.22 -17.75 1.99
N ILE A 149 -3.99 -18.36 1.08
CA ILE A 149 -5.43 -18.60 1.31
C ILE A 149 -5.62 -19.65 2.39
N LYS A 150 -4.76 -20.68 2.43
CA LYS A 150 -4.77 -21.71 3.48
C LYS A 150 -4.47 -21.08 4.84
N LYS A 151 -3.42 -20.27 4.93
CA LYS A 151 -3.07 -19.50 6.14
C LYS A 151 -4.20 -18.57 6.59
N LEU A 152 -4.88 -17.91 5.66
CA LEU A 152 -6.07 -17.10 5.97
C LEU A 152 -7.19 -17.94 6.58
N ILE A 153 -7.47 -19.10 6.03
CA ILE A 153 -8.52 -20.01 6.50
C ILE A 153 -8.16 -20.66 7.84
N TRP A 154 -6.89 -20.99 8.05
CA TRP A 154 -6.37 -21.52 9.32
C TRP A 154 -6.26 -20.47 10.43
N GLY A 155 -6.43 -19.18 10.11
CA GLY A 155 -6.53 -18.10 11.10
C GLY A 155 -5.23 -17.37 11.41
N TYR A 156 -4.18 -17.51 10.58
CA TYR A 156 -2.93 -16.74 10.72
C TYR A 156 -3.13 -15.22 10.65
N PHE A 157 -4.22 -14.77 10.00
CA PHE A 157 -4.59 -13.36 9.87
C PHE A 157 -5.68 -12.94 10.87
N GLY A 158 -5.95 -13.78 11.86
CA GLY A 158 -7.01 -13.59 12.85
C GLY A 158 -8.32 -14.28 12.48
N LYS A 159 -9.35 -14.00 13.28
CA LYS A 159 -10.65 -14.66 13.18
C LYS A 159 -11.50 -14.08 12.05
N LEU A 160 -11.95 -14.94 11.14
CA LEU A 160 -12.87 -14.57 10.07
C LEU A 160 -14.27 -14.20 10.61
N PRO A 161 -14.96 -13.22 10.00
CA PRO A 161 -16.20 -12.68 10.56
C PRO A 161 -17.40 -13.63 10.40
N ARG A 162 -17.35 -14.56 9.44
CA ARG A 162 -18.38 -15.59 9.22
C ARG A 162 -17.76 -16.97 9.09
N LYS A 163 -18.61 -17.99 9.18
CA LYS A 163 -18.22 -19.38 8.93
C LYS A 163 -17.84 -19.57 7.46
N ILE A 164 -16.84 -20.41 7.24
CA ILE A 164 -16.38 -20.84 5.93
C ILE A 164 -17.35 -21.91 5.41
N ASP A 165 -17.55 -21.94 4.09
CA ASP A 165 -18.31 -23.02 3.44
C ASP A 165 -17.62 -24.37 3.69
N LYS A 166 -18.43 -25.37 4.07
CA LYS A 166 -17.95 -26.72 4.38
C LYS A 166 -17.19 -27.35 3.22
N LYS A 167 -17.60 -27.09 1.98
CA LYS A 167 -16.93 -27.65 0.79
C LYS A 167 -15.48 -27.16 0.65
N ILE A 168 -15.22 -25.93 1.08
CA ILE A 168 -13.86 -25.36 1.07
C ILE A 168 -13.02 -25.98 2.18
N LEU A 169 -13.63 -26.18 3.36
CA LEU A 169 -12.98 -26.88 4.46
C LEU A 169 -12.62 -28.32 4.07
N GLU A 170 -13.53 -29.07 3.45
CA GLU A 170 -13.27 -30.44 2.99
C GLU A 170 -12.09 -30.50 2.01
N LYS A 171 -12.01 -29.59 1.03
CA LYS A 171 -10.86 -29.49 0.12
C LYS A 171 -9.52 -29.19 0.82
N LEU A 172 -9.56 -28.43 1.92
CA LEU A 172 -8.37 -28.17 2.74
C LEU A 172 -7.96 -29.38 3.56
N GLU A 173 -8.91 -30.22 3.98
CA GLU A 173 -8.63 -31.45 4.73
C GLU A 173 -7.99 -32.52 3.85
N ASP A 174 -8.40 -32.62 2.58
CA ASP A 174 -7.78 -33.50 1.59
C ASP A 174 -6.32 -33.12 1.27
N THR A 175 -5.92 -31.88 1.61
CA THR A 175 -4.56 -31.35 1.41
C THR A 175 -3.79 -31.14 2.73
N ALA A 176 -4.39 -31.54 3.86
CA ALA A 176 -3.80 -31.30 5.18
C ALA A 176 -2.74 -32.36 5.52
N ASP A 177 -1.48 -32.07 5.16
CA ASP A 177 -0.38 -32.39 6.07
C ASP A 177 -0.58 -31.65 7.41
N GLU A 178 0.07 -32.15 8.46
CA GLU A 178 -0.12 -31.97 9.91
C GLU A 178 -0.23 -30.52 10.50
N GLU A 179 -0.33 -29.46 9.68
CA GLU A 179 -0.36 -28.04 10.09
C GLU A 179 -1.68 -27.55 10.73
N LYS A 180 -2.66 -28.44 10.98
CA LYS A 180 -3.85 -28.11 11.81
C LYS A 180 -3.50 -27.82 13.28
N SER A 181 -2.26 -28.04 13.70
CA SER A 181 -1.76 -27.67 15.02
C SER A 181 -1.91 -26.16 15.21
N LYS A 182 -2.85 -25.76 16.09
CA LYS A 182 -3.07 -24.39 16.63
C LYS A 182 -2.00 -23.42 16.15
N VAL A 183 -2.37 -22.55 15.20
CA VAL A 183 -1.50 -21.45 14.74
C VAL A 183 -0.93 -20.76 15.97
N SER A 184 0.34 -21.06 16.29
CA SER A 184 1.02 -20.37 17.37
C SER A 184 1.37 -19.00 16.82
N LEU A 185 0.77 -17.97 17.41
CA LEU A 185 1.12 -16.59 17.13
C LEU A 185 2.34 -16.16 17.98
N GLU A 186 2.96 -17.08 18.72
CA GLU A 186 4.22 -16.82 19.40
C GLU A 186 5.31 -16.66 18.34
N VAL A 187 5.85 -15.45 18.25
CA VAL A 187 6.95 -15.09 17.36
C VAL A 187 8.19 -14.93 18.24
N GLU A 188 9.30 -15.53 17.82
CA GLU A 188 10.59 -15.33 18.48
C GLU A 188 11.09 -13.90 18.25
N ASP A 189 11.74 -13.32 19.26
CA ASP A 189 12.43 -12.04 19.08
C ASP A 189 13.72 -12.25 18.28
N ILE A 190 13.72 -11.74 17.05
CA ILE A 190 14.82 -11.88 16.09
C ILE A 190 15.76 -10.67 16.09
N TYR A 191 15.55 -9.65 16.94
CA TYR A 191 16.31 -8.40 16.87
C TYR A 191 17.82 -8.62 17.04
N ASP A 192 18.21 -9.34 18.10
CA ASP A 192 19.62 -9.60 18.40
C ASP A 192 20.28 -10.47 17.33
N GLN A 193 19.54 -11.43 16.75
CA GLN A 193 20.03 -12.21 15.62
C GLN A 193 20.28 -11.31 14.39
N CYS A 194 19.31 -10.48 14.02
CA CYS A 194 19.44 -9.53 12.91
C CYS A 194 20.59 -8.55 13.10
N ARG A 195 20.82 -8.10 14.34
CA ARG A 195 21.95 -7.24 14.70
C ARG A 195 23.29 -7.95 14.47
N SER A 196 23.45 -9.18 14.94
CA SER A 196 24.68 -9.95 14.73
C SER A 196 24.94 -10.24 13.25
N GLU A 197 23.90 -10.49 12.46
CA GLU A 197 24.03 -10.71 11.01
C GLU A 197 24.48 -9.45 10.25
N LEU A 198 24.22 -8.26 10.79
CA LEU A 198 24.54 -6.97 10.19
C LEU A 198 25.80 -6.30 10.74
N GLU A 199 26.46 -6.85 11.75
CA GLU A 199 27.62 -6.26 12.45
C GLU A 199 28.73 -5.77 11.48
N ASN A 200 28.92 -6.45 10.35
CA ASN A 200 29.91 -6.07 9.33
C ASN A 200 29.47 -4.96 8.36
N LEU A 201 28.19 -4.60 8.37
CA LEU A 201 27.54 -3.67 7.44
C LEU A 201 27.03 -2.39 8.10
N SER A 202 26.36 -2.48 9.25
CA SER A 202 25.87 -1.32 9.98
C SER A 202 25.51 -1.67 11.43
N ASP A 203 25.80 -0.74 12.35
CA ASP A 203 25.41 -0.81 13.76
C ASP A 203 24.22 0.09 14.10
N LYS A 204 23.55 0.67 13.09
CA LYS A 204 22.42 1.58 13.31
C LYS A 204 21.12 0.81 13.50
N ASP A 205 20.37 1.18 14.53
CA ASP A 205 19.09 0.55 14.86
C ASP A 205 18.09 0.63 13.68
N GLU A 206 18.05 1.71 12.90
CA GLU A 206 17.15 1.82 11.75
C GLU A 206 17.51 0.84 10.62
N ASP A 207 18.80 0.56 10.42
CA ASP A 207 19.29 -0.39 9.42
C ASP A 207 19.01 -1.83 9.89
N ILE A 208 19.16 -2.09 11.19
CA ILE A 208 18.83 -3.38 11.83
C ILE A 208 17.33 -3.66 11.70
N LEU A 209 16.48 -2.71 12.08
CA LEU A 209 15.02 -2.85 11.94
C LEU A 209 14.62 -3.03 10.47
N SER A 210 15.23 -2.29 9.55
CA SER A 210 14.98 -2.48 8.12
C SER A 210 15.36 -3.88 7.64
N TYR A 211 16.38 -4.49 8.23
CA TYR A 211 16.77 -5.86 7.95
C TYR A 211 15.81 -6.87 8.57
N CYS A 212 15.29 -6.63 9.77
CA CYS A 212 14.23 -7.47 10.36
C CYS A 212 13.01 -7.58 9.44
N PHE A 213 12.60 -6.47 8.79
CA PHE A 213 11.46 -6.49 7.86
C PHE A 213 11.81 -6.99 6.46
N PHE A 214 12.99 -6.66 5.94
CA PHE A 214 13.38 -6.93 4.55
C PHE A 214 14.85 -7.37 4.42
N PRO A 215 15.22 -8.57 4.90
CA PRO A 215 16.62 -8.96 5.07
C PRO A 215 17.47 -8.81 3.80
N GLU A 216 17.02 -9.42 2.69
CA GLU A 216 17.78 -9.39 1.44
C GLU A 216 17.86 -8.00 0.80
N LYS A 217 16.77 -7.23 0.85
CA LYS A 217 16.72 -5.88 0.24
C LYS A 217 17.60 -4.92 1.02
N THR A 218 17.52 -4.97 2.34
CA THR A 218 18.32 -4.12 3.23
C THR A 218 19.80 -4.45 3.10
N LYS A 219 20.18 -5.74 3.13
CA LYS A 219 21.57 -6.16 2.93
C LYS A 219 22.16 -5.64 1.62
N LYS A 220 21.47 -5.88 0.50
CA LYS A 220 21.89 -5.37 -0.83
C LYS A 220 21.99 -3.85 -0.88
N PHE A 221 21.12 -3.13 -0.18
CA PHE A 221 21.16 -1.67 -0.09
C PHE A 221 22.38 -1.18 0.71
N LEU A 222 22.65 -1.78 1.87
CA LEU A 222 23.78 -1.42 2.73
C LEU A 222 25.12 -1.74 2.07
N GLU A 223 25.24 -2.90 1.42
CA GLU A 223 26.43 -3.27 0.64
C GLU A 223 26.73 -2.24 -0.46
N LYS A 224 25.71 -1.82 -1.21
CA LYS A 224 25.85 -0.76 -2.23
C LYS A 224 26.28 0.57 -1.63
N LYS A 225 25.70 0.95 -0.49
CA LYS A 225 26.02 2.20 0.21
C LYS A 225 27.48 2.22 0.67
N LYS A 226 27.98 1.12 1.24
CA LYS A 226 29.38 0.98 1.67
C LYS A 226 30.33 1.05 0.47
N TYR A 227 30.01 0.35 -0.62
CA TYR A 227 30.79 0.38 -1.86
C TYR A 227 30.86 1.77 -2.52
N SER A 228 29.75 2.52 -2.50
CA SER A 228 29.72 3.91 -3.00
C SER A 228 30.54 4.89 -2.14
N GLN A 229 30.62 4.64 -0.83
CA GLN A 229 31.47 5.42 0.07
C GLN A 229 32.96 5.11 -0.14
N GLU A 230 33.32 3.84 -0.38
CA GLU A 230 34.70 3.42 -0.64
C GLU A 230 35.26 3.90 -1.99
N LYS A 231 34.41 4.05 -3.02
CA LYS A 231 34.82 4.59 -4.35
C LYS A 231 34.97 6.10 -4.40
N THR A 232 34.57 6.83 -3.37
CA THR A 232 34.73 8.28 -3.32
C THR A 232 35.94 8.59 -2.43
N PRO A 233 37.15 8.85 -2.99
CA PRO A 233 38.27 9.23 -2.14
C PRO A 233 37.93 10.52 -1.38
N ALA A 234 38.38 10.60 -0.13
CA ALA A 234 38.21 11.76 0.73
C ALA A 234 38.64 13.05 0.01
N GLY A 235 37.67 13.77 -0.57
CA GLY A 235 38.00 14.88 -1.46
C GLY A 235 36.89 15.28 -2.43
N LYS A 236 35.66 15.40 -1.94
CA LYS A 236 34.60 16.32 -2.38
C LYS A 236 33.33 15.90 -1.65
N GLY A 237 33.04 16.58 -0.55
CA GLY A 237 31.74 16.45 0.09
C GLY A 237 30.66 16.71 -0.95
N LEU A 238 29.73 15.77 -1.10
CA LEU A 238 28.45 16.09 -1.70
C LEU A 238 27.78 17.09 -0.78
N ASP A 239 27.96 18.36 -1.12
CA ASP A 239 27.27 19.47 -0.52
C ASP A 239 25.80 19.37 -0.92
N PHE A 240 24.99 18.76 -0.05
CA PHE A 240 23.54 18.68 -0.20
C PHE A 240 22.86 20.07 -0.17
N THR A 241 23.61 21.16 -0.05
CA THR A 241 23.08 22.53 -0.13
C THR A 241 22.79 23.04 -1.56
N LYS A 242 23.11 22.28 -2.62
CA LYS A 242 22.89 22.74 -4.02
C LYS A 242 21.62 22.27 -4.74
N THR A 243 20.77 21.49 -4.09
CA THR A 243 19.39 21.25 -4.56
C THR A 243 18.45 21.63 -3.43
N GLY A 244 17.86 22.82 -3.54
CA GLY A 244 17.18 23.52 -2.46
C GLY A 244 16.17 22.67 -1.69
N LEU A 245 16.45 22.53 -0.39
CA LEU A 245 15.51 22.44 0.73
C LEU A 245 16.35 22.59 2.00
N THR A 246 16.85 23.80 2.26
CA THR A 246 17.43 24.16 3.56
C THR A 246 16.30 24.54 4.51
N PHE A 247 15.92 23.63 5.39
CA PHE A 247 15.21 23.98 6.62
C PHE A 247 16.24 24.49 7.64
N ASN A 248 16.70 25.73 7.47
CA ASN A 248 17.43 26.43 8.52
C ASN A 248 16.43 27.09 9.45
N GLY A 249 15.87 26.30 10.37
CA GLY A 249 15.16 26.81 11.53
C GLY A 249 16.05 26.71 12.76
N SER A 250 16.91 27.70 13.00
CA SER A 250 17.39 27.93 14.37
C SER A 250 16.19 28.41 15.18
N ARG A 251 15.78 27.56 16.11
CA ARG A 251 14.71 27.85 17.08
C ARG A 251 15.29 28.79 18.14
N ALA A 252 15.44 30.08 17.84
CA ALA A 252 15.76 31.10 18.86
C ALA A 252 15.43 32.57 18.51
N ASP A 253 15.53 33.05 17.26
CA ASP A 253 15.63 34.52 17.05
C ASP A 253 14.46 35.21 16.32
N SER A 254 13.32 34.53 16.07
CA SER A 254 12.21 35.13 15.31
C SER A 254 11.07 35.73 16.14
N ILE A 255 11.18 35.79 17.47
CA ILE A 255 10.10 36.31 18.34
C ILE A 255 10.19 37.84 18.56
N ALA A 256 11.26 38.51 18.14
CA ALA A 256 11.51 39.90 18.55
C ALA A 256 11.13 41.03 17.55
N LYS A 257 10.37 40.78 16.48
CA LYS A 257 10.06 41.84 15.48
C LYS A 257 8.64 41.87 14.92
N LEU A 258 7.63 41.56 15.74
CA LEU A 258 6.22 41.86 15.43
C LEU A 258 5.50 42.54 16.60
N GLU A 259 6.19 43.45 17.28
CA GLU A 259 5.56 44.51 18.08
C GLU A 259 6.15 45.85 17.62
N ASN A 260 5.41 46.51 16.72
CA ASN A 260 5.24 47.96 16.57
C ASN A 260 4.34 48.24 15.37
#